data_AF-A0A6J7ZZE9-F1
#
_entry.id   AF-A0A6J7ZZE9-F1
#
_cell.length_a   1.000
_cell.length_b   1.000
_cell.length_c   1.000
_cell.angle_alpha   90.00
_cell.angle_beta   90.00
_cell.angle_gamma   90.00
#
_symmetry.space_group_name_H-M   'P 1'
#
loop_
_entity.id
_entity.type
_entity.pdbx_description
1 polymer ?
#
loop_
_entity_poly.entity_id
_entity_poly.type
_entity_poly.pdbx_seq_one_letter_code
_entity_poly.pdbx_strand_id
1 'polypeptide(L)'
;MTESEYTYTDSFKVTDNIKQAFDDNGYIMIRKMFDEEEICQMKKVLEDSDMAQKYGYGLPDGQGKQAGLVIWSHPGDDVTGIVSRSEKVVDTCQELLGGGEIYHYHAKFVRKDAYTGGSFLWHQDYGYWYKNGNLFPDLLTIFIPVDISDQTNGCLQVMENVYTC
;
A
#
# COMPACT_ATOMS: atom_id res chain seq x y z
N MET A 1 -4.16 18.82 11.96
CA MET A 1 -3.05 17.98 11.47
C MET A 1 -3.18 16.68 12.20
N THR A 2 -3.48 15.61 11.49
CA THR A 2 -3.59 14.26 12.08
C THR A 2 -2.24 13.88 12.67
N GLU A 3 -2.22 13.33 13.88
CA GLU A 3 -1.00 12.94 14.62
C GLU A 3 -0.18 11.84 13.90
N SER A 4 -0.70 11.32 12.79
CA SER A 4 -0.12 10.26 11.94
C SER A 4 0.50 10.76 10.63
N GLU A 5 0.62 12.07 10.38
CA GLU A 5 1.18 12.61 9.13
C GLU A 5 2.62 13.13 9.30
N TYR A 6 3.53 12.62 8.47
CA TYR A 6 4.96 12.96 8.45
C TYR A 6 5.41 13.32 7.03
N THR A 7 6.61 13.90 6.90
CA THR A 7 7.23 14.19 5.60
C THR A 7 8.60 13.53 5.52
N TYR A 8 8.85 12.83 4.42
CA TYR A 8 10.12 12.22 4.14
C TYR A 8 11.16 13.29 3.73
N THR A 9 12.39 13.09 4.20
CA THR A 9 13.59 13.87 3.87
C THR A 9 14.75 12.89 3.74
N ASP A 10 15.88 13.31 3.17
CA ASP A 10 17.07 12.44 3.07
C ASP A 10 17.60 11.97 4.43
N SER A 11 17.25 12.70 5.49
CA SER A 11 17.55 12.37 6.89
C SER A 11 16.41 11.67 7.62
N PHE A 12 15.37 11.22 6.93
CA PHE A 12 14.20 10.59 7.54
C PHE A 12 14.61 9.34 8.32
N LYS A 13 14.10 9.25 9.55
CA LYS A 13 14.24 8.09 10.41
C LYS A 13 12.91 7.87 11.13
N VAL A 14 12.55 6.60 11.29
CA VAL A 14 11.40 6.20 12.09
C VAL A 14 11.73 6.45 13.56
N THR A 15 11.20 7.53 14.11
CA THR A 15 11.38 7.92 15.51
C THR A 15 10.37 7.20 16.40
N ASP A 16 10.61 7.19 17.72
CA ASP A 16 9.66 6.62 18.69
C ASP A 16 8.27 7.25 18.59
N ASN A 17 8.18 8.54 18.26
CA ASN A 17 6.90 9.22 18.03
C ASN A 17 6.16 8.67 16.79
N ILE A 18 6.89 8.30 15.74
CA ILE A 18 6.30 7.68 14.53
C ILE A 18 5.82 6.27 14.85
N LYS A 19 6.62 5.50 15.61
CA LYS A 19 6.24 4.15 16.06
C LYS A 19 4.99 4.21 16.93
N GLN A 20 4.95 5.12 17.91
CA GLN A 20 3.78 5.31 18.76
C GLN A 20 2.54 5.71 17.95
N ALA A 21 2.65 6.63 16.99
CA ALA A 21 1.51 6.99 16.15
C ALA A 21 1.00 5.83 15.30
N PHE A 22 1.91 4.97 14.80
CA PHE A 22 1.53 3.74 14.10
C PHE A 22 0.85 2.74 15.04
N ASP A 23 1.40 2.55 16.25
CA ASP A 23 0.89 1.66 17.30
C ASP A 23 -0.39 2.14 17.99
N ASP A 24 -0.74 3.42 17.86
CA ASP A 24 -1.99 3.98 18.37
C ASP A 24 -3.04 3.96 17.26
N ASN A 25 -2.72 4.46 16.06
CA ASN A 25 -3.71 4.70 15.02
C ASN A 25 -3.89 3.51 14.05
N GLY A 26 -2.90 2.62 13.96
CA GLY A 26 -2.85 1.50 13.01
C GLY A 26 -2.37 1.90 11.61
N TYR A 27 -2.01 3.18 11.41
CA TYR A 27 -1.42 3.68 10.17
C TYR A 27 -0.60 4.94 10.42
N ILE A 28 0.29 5.23 9.48
CA ILE A 28 0.93 6.54 9.32
C ILE A 28 0.92 6.92 7.83
N MET A 29 0.99 8.23 7.57
CA MET A 29 1.12 8.77 6.21
C MET A 29 2.43 9.53 6.09
N ILE A 30 3.29 9.10 5.18
CA ILE A 30 4.57 9.74 4.91
C ILE A 30 4.49 10.46 3.56
N ARG A 31 4.41 11.79 3.59
CA ARG A 31 4.43 12.66 2.42
C ARG A 31 5.82 12.66 1.78
N LYS A 32 5.87 12.78 0.45
CA LYS A 32 7.12 12.93 -0.33
C LYS A 32 8.14 11.80 -0.12
N MET A 33 7.69 10.61 0.28
CA MET A 33 8.54 9.41 0.34
C MET A 33 9.12 9.10 -1.04
N PHE A 34 8.28 9.25 -2.07
CA PHE A 34 8.70 9.28 -3.45
C PHE A 34 8.46 10.67 -4.02
N ASP A 35 9.39 11.14 -4.84
CA ASP A 35 9.25 12.40 -5.57
C ASP A 35 8.35 12.24 -6.81
N GLU A 36 8.08 13.36 -7.48
CA GLU A 36 7.20 13.38 -8.65
C GLU A 36 7.75 12.57 -9.83
N GLU A 37 9.08 12.49 -9.98
CA GLU A 37 9.70 11.72 -11.05
C GLU A 37 9.58 10.21 -10.78
N GLU A 38 9.88 9.79 -9.54
CA GLU A 38 9.70 8.41 -9.08
C GLU A 38 8.25 7.94 -9.26
N ILE A 39 7.27 8.77 -8.87
CA ILE A 39 5.83 8.48 -9.04
C ILE A 39 5.45 8.42 -10.52
N CYS A 40 5.97 9.33 -11.35
CA CYS A 40 5.72 9.32 -12.79
C CYS A 40 6.25 8.04 -13.45
N GLN A 41 7.45 7.58 -13.09
CA GLN A 41 8.01 6.32 -13.60
C GLN A 41 7.19 5.11 -13.13
N MET A 42 6.79 5.07 -11.85
CA MET A 42 5.90 4.03 -11.33
C MET A 42 4.59 3.96 -12.11
N LYS A 43 3.92 5.10 -12.28
CA LYS A 43 2.67 5.20 -13.03
C LYS A 43 2.85 4.72 -14.46
N LYS A 44 3.90 5.19 -15.15
CA LYS A 44 4.18 4.81 -16.53
C LYS A 44 4.36 3.31 -16.68
N VAL A 45 5.15 2.66 -15.83
CA VAL A 45 5.34 1.20 -15.91
C VAL A 45 4.03 0.46 -15.65
N LEU A 46 3.25 0.88 -14.66
CA LEU A 46 1.97 0.24 -14.35
C LEU A 46 0.94 0.39 -15.48
N GLU A 47 0.88 1.56 -16.13
CA GLU A 47 -0.06 1.84 -17.22
C GLU A 47 0.39 1.28 -18.58
N ASP A 48 1.69 1.32 -18.89
CA ASP A 48 2.26 0.84 -20.16
C ASP A 48 2.43 -0.69 -20.18
N SER A 49 2.45 -1.34 -19.01
CA SER A 49 2.57 -2.80 -18.93
C SER A 49 1.28 -3.50 -19.38
N ASP A 50 1.44 -4.68 -20.00
CA ASP A 50 0.31 -5.57 -20.29
C ASP A 50 -0.11 -6.42 -19.08
N MET A 51 0.39 -6.11 -17.87
CA MET A 51 0.09 -6.87 -16.65
C MET A 51 -1.39 -6.87 -16.33
N ALA A 52 -2.07 -5.72 -16.44
CA ALA A 52 -3.51 -5.64 -16.20
C ALA A 52 -4.31 -6.45 -17.24
N GLN A 53 -3.85 -6.51 -18.48
CA GLN A 53 -4.51 -7.30 -19.53
C GLN A 53 -4.28 -8.81 -19.34
N LYS A 54 -3.05 -9.20 -18.98
CA LYS A 54 -2.65 -10.62 -18.86
C LYS A 54 -3.10 -11.27 -17.55
N TYR A 55 -2.98 -10.54 -16.45
CA TYR A 55 -3.12 -11.08 -15.10
C TYR A 55 -4.19 -10.38 -14.27
N GLY A 56 -4.79 -9.32 -14.82
CA GLY A 56 -5.83 -8.56 -14.13
C GLY A 56 -7.14 -9.31 -14.06
N TYR A 57 -7.85 -9.11 -12.95
CA TYR A 57 -9.22 -9.57 -12.77
C TYR A 57 -10.05 -8.50 -12.07
N GLY A 58 -11.37 -8.58 -12.24
CA GLY A 58 -12.32 -7.67 -11.60
C GLY A 58 -12.75 -8.17 -10.23
N LEU A 59 -12.75 -7.28 -9.25
CA LEU A 59 -13.38 -7.49 -7.95
C LEU A 59 -14.75 -6.81 -7.91
N PRO A 60 -15.85 -7.58 -7.84
CA PRO A 60 -17.19 -7.02 -7.74
C PRO A 60 -17.40 -6.21 -6.47
N ASP A 61 -18.04 -5.04 -6.60
CA ASP A 61 -18.38 -4.18 -5.46
C ASP A 61 -19.76 -4.47 -4.85
N GLY A 62 -20.48 -5.46 -5.41
CA GLY A 62 -21.85 -5.80 -5.02
C GLY A 62 -22.93 -4.82 -5.51
N GLN A 63 -22.55 -3.76 -6.25
CA GLN A 63 -23.43 -2.72 -6.78
C GLN A 63 -23.41 -2.67 -8.33
N GLY A 64 -22.85 -3.69 -8.97
CA GLY A 64 -22.80 -3.81 -10.43
C GLY A 64 -21.58 -3.19 -11.08
N LYS A 65 -20.60 -2.71 -10.31
CA LYS A 65 -19.27 -2.30 -10.83
C LYS A 65 -18.18 -3.24 -10.34
N GLN A 66 -16.98 -3.07 -10.88
CA GLN A 66 -15.81 -3.87 -10.50
C GLN A 66 -14.57 -2.98 -10.42
N ALA A 67 -13.69 -3.28 -9.46
CA ALA A 67 -12.36 -2.70 -9.42
C ALA A 67 -11.36 -3.65 -10.07
N GLY A 68 -10.43 -3.13 -10.87
CA GLY A 68 -9.35 -3.92 -11.47
C GLY A 68 -8.28 -4.24 -10.44
N LEU A 69 -7.81 -5.49 -10.43
CA LEU A 69 -6.76 -5.94 -9.53
C LEU A 69 -5.77 -6.86 -10.25
N VAL A 70 -4.48 -6.61 -10.03
CA VAL A 70 -3.38 -7.53 -10.33
C VAL A 70 -2.65 -7.83 -9.02
N ILE A 71 -2.29 -9.08 -8.76
CA ILE A 71 -1.53 -9.49 -7.57
C ILE A 71 -0.32 -10.32 -8.00
N TRP A 72 0.83 -10.07 -7.39
CA TRP A 72 2.04 -10.88 -7.58
C TRP A 72 2.83 -10.99 -6.27
N SER A 73 3.48 -12.14 -6.06
CA SER A 73 4.22 -12.41 -4.81
C SER A 73 5.71 -12.11 -4.93
N HIS A 74 6.26 -12.13 -6.14
CA HIS A 74 7.70 -11.97 -6.36
C HIS A 74 7.99 -10.61 -7.00
N PRO A 75 8.75 -9.74 -6.34
CA PRO A 75 9.21 -8.49 -6.91
C PRO A 75 9.96 -8.72 -8.23
N GLY A 76 9.53 -8.06 -9.31
CA GLY A 76 10.23 -8.11 -10.59
C GLY A 76 11.52 -7.29 -10.62
N ASP A 77 12.10 -7.17 -11.81
CA ASP A 77 13.24 -6.28 -12.10
C ASP A 77 12.79 -4.89 -12.59
N ASP A 78 11.47 -4.63 -12.59
CA ASP A 78 10.88 -3.34 -12.92
C ASP A 78 10.84 -2.38 -11.72
N VAL A 79 10.31 -1.17 -11.95
CA VAL A 79 10.21 -0.12 -10.93
C VAL A 79 9.39 -0.56 -9.70
N THR A 80 8.37 -1.41 -9.87
CA THR A 80 7.56 -1.89 -8.74
C THR A 80 8.37 -2.83 -7.85
N GLY A 81 9.22 -3.66 -8.46
CA GLY A 81 10.17 -4.48 -7.74
C GLY A 81 11.25 -3.67 -7.05
N ILE A 82 11.80 -2.66 -7.72
CA ILE A 82 12.79 -1.74 -7.14
C ILE A 82 12.20 -1.00 -5.93
N VAL A 83 10.99 -0.46 -6.05
CA VAL A 83 10.30 0.23 -4.95
C VAL A 83 10.15 -0.68 -3.73
N SER A 84 9.74 -1.94 -3.93
CA SER A 84 9.59 -2.91 -2.85
C SER A 84 10.90 -3.26 -2.11
N ARG A 85 12.05 -2.99 -2.73
CA ARG A 85 13.39 -3.26 -2.19
C ARG A 85 14.18 -1.98 -1.87
N SER A 86 13.58 -0.81 -2.05
CA SER A 86 14.26 0.47 -1.82
C SER A 86 14.52 0.68 -0.34
N GLU A 87 15.65 1.27 0.01
CA GLU A 87 16.01 1.58 1.41
C GLU A 87 14.90 2.40 2.09
N LYS A 88 14.31 3.37 1.37
CA LYS A 88 13.16 4.16 1.84
C LYS A 88 12.06 3.27 2.41
N VAL A 89 11.70 2.22 1.67
CA VAL A 89 10.62 1.27 2.02
C VAL A 89 11.09 0.28 3.08
N VAL A 90 12.19 -0.42 2.81
CA VAL A 90 12.65 -1.54 3.64
C VAL A 90 13.02 -1.06 5.04
N ASP A 91 13.78 0.03 5.16
CA ASP A 91 14.19 0.56 6.47
C ASP A 91 12.98 1.05 7.26
N THR A 92 12.05 1.74 6.61
CA THR A 92 10.82 2.22 7.27
C THR A 92 9.97 1.06 7.77
N CYS A 93 9.74 0.05 6.94
CA CYS A 93 8.96 -1.13 7.30
C CYS A 93 9.61 -1.94 8.42
N GLN A 94 10.92 -2.15 8.34
CA GLN A 94 11.67 -2.91 9.33
C GLN A 94 11.60 -2.23 10.70
N GLU A 95 11.78 -0.91 10.77
CA GLU A 95 11.67 -0.17 12.03
C GLU A 95 10.25 -0.20 12.62
N LEU A 96 9.21 -0.15 11.78
CA LEU A 96 7.81 -0.25 12.22
C LEU A 96 7.43 -1.66 12.67
N LEU A 97 8.05 -2.71 12.09
CA LEU A 97 7.84 -4.11 12.47
C LEU A 97 8.80 -4.60 13.56
N GLY A 98 9.38 -3.69 14.35
CA GLY A 98 10.20 -4.03 15.53
C GLY A 98 11.66 -4.38 15.23
N GLY A 99 12.17 -4.05 14.04
CA GLY A 99 13.59 -4.13 13.69
C GLY A 99 14.09 -5.50 13.25
N GLY A 100 13.19 -6.47 13.01
CA GLY A 100 13.53 -7.78 12.46
C GLY A 100 13.64 -7.76 10.93
N GLU A 101 14.33 -8.75 10.38
CA GLU A 101 14.39 -8.97 8.93
C GLU A 101 12.98 -9.14 8.35
N ILE A 102 12.69 -8.37 7.31
CA ILE A 102 11.40 -8.41 6.60
C ILE A 102 11.56 -9.01 5.21
N TYR A 103 10.45 -9.47 4.64
CA TYR A 103 10.42 -9.92 3.25
C TYR A 103 9.14 -9.43 2.57
N HIS A 104 9.19 -9.35 1.24
CA HIS A 104 8.03 -9.03 0.44
C HIS A 104 7.06 -10.22 0.38
N TYR A 105 5.88 -10.07 0.96
CA TYR A 105 4.83 -11.10 0.91
C TYR A 105 4.09 -11.09 -0.44
N HIS A 106 3.49 -9.96 -0.82
CA HIS A 106 2.93 -9.72 -2.14
C HIS A 106 2.73 -8.23 -2.40
N ALA A 107 2.55 -7.88 -3.67
CA ALA A 107 2.13 -6.57 -4.13
C ALA A 107 0.82 -6.69 -4.91
N LYS A 108 0.09 -5.58 -4.92
CA LYS A 108 -1.18 -5.43 -5.63
C LYS A 108 -1.13 -4.16 -6.45
N PHE A 109 -1.61 -4.23 -7.70
CA PHE A 109 -1.95 -3.04 -8.48
C PHE A 109 -3.46 -2.93 -8.56
N VAL A 110 -4.00 -1.89 -7.92
CA VAL A 110 -5.43 -1.60 -7.88
C VAL A 110 -5.73 -0.50 -8.89
N ARG A 111 -6.64 -0.77 -9.82
CA ARG A 111 -7.09 0.19 -10.83
C ARG A 111 -8.58 0.45 -10.67
N LYS A 112 -8.94 1.71 -10.43
CA LYS A 112 -10.33 2.20 -10.43
C LYS A 112 -10.49 3.16 -11.58
N ASP A 113 -11.08 2.69 -12.68
CA ASP A 113 -11.33 3.53 -13.84
C ASP A 113 -12.31 4.67 -13.51
N ALA A 114 -12.08 5.83 -14.10
CA ALA A 114 -12.93 6.99 -13.91
C ALA A 114 -14.40 6.65 -14.26
N TYR A 115 -15.32 6.99 -13.35
CA TYR A 115 -16.78 6.79 -13.45
C TYR A 115 -17.28 5.33 -13.44
N THR A 116 -16.48 4.37 -13.90
CA THR A 116 -16.87 2.95 -14.05
C THR A 116 -16.27 2.02 -12.99
N GLY A 117 -15.19 2.43 -12.32
CA GLY A 117 -14.54 1.64 -11.28
C GLY A 117 -15.44 1.36 -10.08
N GLY A 118 -15.37 0.13 -9.56
CA GLY A 118 -16.07 -0.31 -8.36
C GLY A 118 -15.37 0.06 -7.06
N SER A 119 -16.11 -0.02 -5.95
CA SER A 119 -15.57 0.14 -4.60
C SER A 119 -14.85 -1.12 -4.11
N PHE A 120 -13.85 -0.94 -3.25
CA PHE A 120 -13.36 -2.03 -2.40
C PHE A 120 -14.18 -2.05 -1.12
N LEU A 121 -14.81 -3.18 -0.82
CA LEU A 121 -15.59 -3.33 0.40
C LEU A 121 -14.68 -3.28 1.64
N TRP A 122 -15.21 -2.83 2.77
CA TRP A 122 -14.50 -2.85 4.04
C TRP A 122 -14.01 -4.27 4.37
N HIS A 123 -12.74 -4.39 4.71
CA HIS A 123 -12.11 -5.66 5.09
C HIS A 123 -10.87 -5.41 5.95
N GLN A 124 -10.40 -6.47 6.60
CA GLN A 124 -9.07 -6.56 7.16
C GLN A 124 -8.25 -7.51 6.29
N ASP A 125 -7.10 -7.06 5.81
CA ASP A 125 -6.22 -7.85 4.96
C ASP A 125 -5.72 -9.12 5.68
N TYR A 126 -5.33 -9.00 6.96
CA TYR A 126 -4.85 -10.13 7.76
C TYR A 126 -5.86 -11.29 7.86
N GLY A 127 -7.17 -11.01 7.89
CA GLY A 127 -8.19 -12.05 7.92
C GLY A 127 -8.14 -13.00 6.72
N TYR A 128 -7.69 -12.50 5.56
CA TYR A 128 -7.40 -13.34 4.40
C TYR A 128 -6.07 -14.06 4.54
N TRP A 129 -5.04 -13.36 5.00
CA TRP A 129 -3.67 -13.90 5.04
C TRP A 129 -3.46 -14.95 6.12
N TYR A 130 -4.21 -14.90 7.21
CA TYR A 130 -4.27 -15.98 8.20
C TYR A 130 -4.64 -17.31 7.54
N LYS A 131 -5.59 -17.29 6.61
CA LYS A 131 -6.00 -18.48 5.83
C LYS A 131 -4.92 -18.94 4.84
N ASN A 132 -3.92 -18.10 4.57
CA ASN A 132 -2.77 -18.41 3.73
C ASN A 132 -1.54 -18.87 4.55
N GLY A 133 -1.69 -19.08 5.86
CA GLY A 133 -0.63 -19.59 6.74
C GLY A 133 0.15 -18.53 7.52
N ASN A 134 -0.22 -17.25 7.44
CA ASN A 134 0.37 -16.20 8.28
C ASN A 134 -0.23 -16.27 9.69
N LEU A 135 0.45 -17.00 10.57
CA LEU A 135 -0.05 -17.31 11.92
C LEU A 135 -0.11 -16.09 12.84
N PHE A 136 0.71 -15.07 12.59
CA PHE A 136 0.80 -13.86 13.37
C PHE A 136 0.59 -12.63 12.48
N PRO A 137 0.00 -11.55 12.99
CA PRO A 137 -0.23 -10.31 12.26
C PRO A 137 1.05 -9.44 12.14
N ASP A 138 2.22 -10.06 12.00
CA ASP A 138 3.52 -9.39 11.91
C ASP A 138 3.78 -8.90 10.47
N LEU A 139 2.84 -8.12 9.93
CA LEU A 139 2.88 -7.62 8.56
C LEU A 139 2.25 -6.23 8.48
N LEU A 140 2.72 -5.44 7.52
CA LEU A 140 2.13 -4.14 7.19
C LEU A 140 1.96 -4.00 5.68
N THR A 141 1.04 -3.12 5.27
CA THR A 141 0.84 -2.73 3.88
C THR A 141 1.29 -1.30 3.67
N ILE A 142 2.06 -1.08 2.61
CA ILE A 142 2.32 0.26 2.10
C ILE A 142 1.35 0.51 0.95
N PHE A 143 0.57 1.58 1.06
CA PHE A 143 -0.27 2.08 -0.02
C PHE A 143 0.42 3.29 -0.68
N ILE A 144 0.78 3.15 -1.96
CA ILE A 144 1.41 4.22 -2.74
C ILE A 144 0.40 4.70 -3.80
N PRO A 145 -0.21 5.89 -3.64
CA PRO A 145 -1.04 6.46 -4.68
C PRO A 145 -0.18 6.91 -5.87
N VAL A 146 -0.37 6.30 -7.04
CA VAL A 146 0.30 6.68 -8.30
C VAL A 146 -0.45 7.74 -9.10
N ASP A 147 -1.69 8.02 -8.68
CA ASP A 147 -2.52 9.13 -9.13
C ASP A 147 -2.90 10.02 -7.95
N ILE A 148 -3.43 11.21 -8.23
CA ILE A 148 -4.08 12.02 -7.20
C ILE A 148 -5.11 11.14 -6.49
N SER A 149 -5.05 11.06 -5.16
CA SER A 149 -5.98 10.27 -4.36
C SER A 149 -6.64 11.18 -3.34
N ASP A 150 -7.91 11.50 -3.58
CA ASP A 150 -8.68 12.41 -2.74
C ASP A 150 -10.14 11.94 -2.58
N GLN A 151 -10.91 12.71 -1.83
CA GLN A 151 -12.30 12.36 -1.52
C GLN A 151 -13.22 12.31 -2.75
N THR A 152 -12.81 12.92 -3.87
CA THR A 152 -13.61 12.99 -5.10
C THR A 152 -13.47 11.74 -5.97
N ASN A 153 -12.43 10.93 -5.77
CA ASN A 153 -12.14 9.76 -6.60
C ASN A 153 -12.09 8.42 -5.83
N GLY A 154 -12.62 8.39 -4.61
CA GLY A 154 -12.70 7.17 -3.81
C GLY A 154 -11.33 6.71 -3.30
N CYS A 155 -10.58 7.67 -2.73
CA CYS A 155 -9.33 7.42 -2.01
C CYS A 155 -9.48 6.34 -0.93
N LEU A 156 -8.34 5.82 -0.47
CA LEU A 156 -8.31 4.89 0.65
C LEU A 156 -8.96 5.54 1.88
N GLN A 157 -9.79 4.76 2.57
CA GLN A 157 -10.35 5.10 3.86
C GLN A 157 -9.86 4.06 4.86
N VAL A 158 -9.42 4.53 6.02
CA VAL A 158 -8.96 3.69 7.13
C VAL A 158 -9.82 4.02 8.34
N MET A 159 -10.21 3.01 9.09
CA MET A 159 -10.80 3.19 10.41
C MET A 159 -9.68 3.08 11.44
N GLU A 160 -9.51 4.11 12.27
CA GLU A 160 -8.52 4.11 13.34
C GLU A 160 -8.90 3.08 14.41
N ASN A 161 -7.89 2.51 15.10
CA ASN A 161 -8.07 1.64 16.28
C ASN A 161 -8.82 0.31 16.05
N VAL A 162 -8.98 -0.17 14.81
CA VAL A 162 -9.70 -1.43 14.52
C VAL A 162 -8.80 -2.66 14.34
N TYR A 163 -7.52 -2.58 14.70
CA TYR A 163 -6.53 -3.67 14.55
C TYR A 163 -6.19 -4.37 15.87
N THR A 164 -6.62 -3.84 17.02
CA THR A 164 -6.33 -4.36 18.38
C THR A 164 -7.44 -5.25 18.97
N CYS A 165 -8.24 -5.91 18.12
CA CYS A 165 -9.36 -6.75 18.59
C CYS A 165 -8.94 -8.00 19.36
#